data_AF-A0A1M5DQA3-F1
#
_entry.id   AF-A0A1M5DQA3-F1
#
_cell.length_a   1.000
_cell.length_b   1.000
_cell.length_c   1.000
_cell.angle_alpha   90.00
_cell.angle_beta   90.00
_cell.angle_gamma   90.00
#
_symmetry.space_group_name_H-M   'P 1'
#
loop_
_entity.id
_entity.type
_entity.pdbx_description
1 polymer ?
#
loop_
_entity_poly.entity_id
_entity_poly.type
_entity_poly.pdbx_seq_one_letter_code
_entity_poly.pdbx_strand_id
1 'polypeptide(L)'
;MKLLIGQLAIIILVLGTTGLLYLTYSQASFEYTVLLVLWIVVVITLGIWTRANPKKAFLFILVFYTLSIAIKDALYGGEYILTILFHLYFVASMVIGMRGTREEYK
;
A
#
# COMPACT_ATOMS: atom_id res chain seq x y z
N MET A 1 9.08 -2.88 17.84
CA MET A 1 8.38 -1.60 17.51
C MET A 1 8.43 -1.25 16.03
N LYS A 2 9.56 -1.44 15.33
CA LYS A 2 9.69 -1.07 13.91
C LYS A 2 8.79 -1.91 12.99
N LEU A 3 8.52 -3.17 13.33
CA LEU A 3 7.60 -4.04 12.58
C LEU A 3 6.14 -3.57 12.66
N LEU A 4 5.72 -3.06 13.83
CA LEU A 4 4.40 -2.45 14.04
C LEU A 4 4.19 -1.21 13.17
N ILE A 5 5.23 -0.39 12.96
CA ILE A 5 5.17 0.78 12.07
C ILE A 5 4.83 0.34 10.64
N GLY A 6 5.47 -0.72 10.14
CA GLY A 6 5.18 -1.27 8.82
C GLY A 6 3.75 -1.85 8.72
N GLN A 7 3.29 -2.56 9.74
CA GLN A 7 1.90 -3.08 9.76
C GLN A 7 0.86 -1.96 9.86
N LEU A 8 1.12 -0.91 10.63
CA LEU A 8 0.26 0.27 10.71
C LEU A 8 0.16 0.98 9.35
N ALA A 9 1.27 1.10 8.62
CA ALA A 9 1.25 1.67 7.27
C ALA A 9 0.39 0.85 6.30
N ILE A 10 0.42 -0.48 6.39
CA ILE A 10 -0.46 -1.35 5.60
C ILE A 10 -1.93 -1.13 5.97
N ILE A 11 -2.24 -1.04 7.27
CA ILE A 11 -3.62 -0.80 7.73
C ILE A 11 -4.12 0.56 7.21
N ILE A 12 -3.31 1.61 7.34
CA ILE A 12 -3.65 2.96 6.83
C ILE A 12 -3.84 2.91 5.31
N LEU A 13 -3.00 2.18 4.60
CA LEU A 13 -3.10 2.01 3.14
C LEU A 13 -4.41 1.33 2.74
N VAL A 14 -4.78 0.23 3.41
CA VAL A 14 -6.03 -0.50 3.15
C VAL A 14 -7.24 0.37 3.49
N LEU A 15 -7.25 1.05 4.63
CA LEU A 15 -8.34 1.93 5.02
C LEU A 15 -8.48 3.12 4.07
N GLY A 16 -7.37 3.75 3.69
CA GLY A 16 -7.35 4.89 2.77
C GLY A 16 -7.86 4.52 1.38
N THR A 17 -7.42 3.40 0.83
CA THR A 17 -7.90 2.90 -0.47
C THR A 17 -9.35 2.43 -0.44
N THR A 18 -9.79 1.80 0.66
CA THR A 18 -11.19 1.41 0.83
C THR A 18 -12.11 2.63 1.00
N GLY A 19 -11.67 3.67 1.72
CA GLY A 19 -12.38 4.93 1.84
C GLY A 19 -12.51 5.66 0.50
N LEU A 20 -11.44 5.69 -0.30
CA LEU A 20 -11.48 6.22 -1.65
C LEU A 20 -12.44 5.44 -2.55
N LEU A 21 -12.42 4.11 -2.46
CA LEU A 21 -13.37 3.25 -3.19
C LEU A 21 -14.81 3.61 -2.81
N TYR A 22 -15.13 3.73 -1.53
CA TYR A 22 -16.48 4.12 -1.07
C TYR A 22 -16.92 5.48 -1.61
N LEU A 23 -16.03 6.48 -1.58
CA LEU A 23 -16.32 7.84 -2.05
C LEU A 23 -16.47 7.92 -3.58
N THR A 24 -15.77 7.07 -4.32
CA THR A 24 -15.79 7.07 -5.80
C THR A 24 -16.74 6.03 -6.39
N TYR A 25 -17.35 5.16 -5.57
CA TYR A 25 -18.17 4.04 -6.02
C TYR A 25 -19.34 4.44 -6.95
N SER A 26 -19.95 5.59 -6.71
CA SER A 26 -21.09 6.08 -7.52
C SER A 26 -20.69 6.70 -8.86
N GLN A 27 -19.41 7.04 -9.05
CA GLN A 27 -18.88 7.70 -10.25
C GLN A 27 -17.80 6.89 -10.98
N ALA A 28 -17.33 5.80 -10.37
CA ALA A 28 -16.31 4.93 -10.92
C ALA A 28 -16.89 3.97 -11.98
N SER A 29 -16.12 3.71 -13.04
CA SER A 29 -16.43 2.62 -13.96
C SER A 29 -16.36 1.27 -13.24
N PHE A 30 -17.15 0.31 -13.70
CA PHE A 30 -17.15 -1.05 -13.14
C PHE A 30 -15.73 -1.66 -13.16
N GLU A 31 -14.98 -1.44 -14.23
CA GLU A 31 -13.59 -1.90 -14.39
C GLU A 31 -12.65 -1.35 -13.31
N TYR A 32 -12.76 -0.04 -13.00
CA TYR A 32 -11.94 0.61 -11.98
C TYR A 32 -12.24 0.08 -10.58
N THR A 33 -13.53 -0.13 -10.28
CA THR A 33 -13.98 -0.74 -9.02
C THR A 33 -13.41 -2.15 -8.85
N VAL A 34 -13.44 -2.99 -9.89
CA VAL A 34 -12.88 -4.35 -9.86
C VAL A 34 -11.36 -4.32 -9.62
N LEU A 35 -10.63 -3.44 -10.31
CA LEU A 35 -9.18 -3.29 -10.13
C LEU A 35 -8.82 -2.85 -8.70
N LEU A 36 -9.57 -1.91 -8.11
CA LEU A 36 -9.39 -1.48 -6.72
C LEU A 36 -9.66 -2.61 -5.72
N VAL A 37 -10.72 -3.39 -5.92
CA VAL A 37 -11.03 -4.53 -5.05
C VAL A 37 -9.92 -5.58 -5.12
N LEU A 38 -9.47 -5.94 -6.33
CA LEU A 38 -8.33 -6.86 -6.51
C LEU A 38 -7.08 -6.33 -5.81
N TRP A 39 -6.82 -5.03 -5.93
CA TRP A 39 -5.69 -4.38 -5.28
C TRP A 39 -5.77 -4.48 -3.75
N ILE A 40 -6.95 -4.20 -3.16
CA ILE A 40 -7.17 -4.31 -1.71
C ILE A 40 -6.91 -5.74 -1.24
N VAL A 41 -7.42 -6.74 -1.95
CA VAL A 41 -7.20 -8.16 -1.64
C VAL A 41 -5.71 -8.49 -1.64
N VAL A 42 -4.96 -8.07 -2.66
CA VAL A 42 -3.52 -8.29 -2.75
C VAL A 42 -2.78 -7.67 -1.56
N VAL A 43 -3.09 -6.42 -1.21
CA VAL A 43 -2.43 -5.74 -0.07
C VAL A 43 -2.77 -6.42 1.25
N ILE A 44 -4.01 -6.87 1.46
CA ILE A 44 -4.40 -7.61 2.66
C ILE A 44 -3.66 -8.95 2.74
N THR A 45 -3.61 -9.72 1.64
CA THR A 45 -2.90 -11.00 1.59
C THR A 45 -1.42 -10.81 1.92
N LEU A 46 -0.77 -9.81 1.32
CA LEU A 46 0.63 -9.48 1.63
C LEU A 46 0.79 -8.97 3.08
N GLY A 47 -0.19 -8.22 3.60
CA GLY A 47 -0.24 -7.76 4.98
C GLY A 47 -0.32 -8.90 6.00
N ILE A 48 -1.10 -9.94 5.72
CA ILE A 48 -1.13 -11.16 6.55
C ILE A 48 0.20 -11.91 6.43
N TRP A 49 0.76 -11.99 5.21
CA TRP A 49 2.03 -12.67 4.96
C TRP A 49 3.21 -12.02 5.69
N THR A 50 3.09 -10.76 6.15
CA THR A 50 4.14 -10.15 6.97
C THR A 50 4.40 -10.92 8.27
N ARG A 51 3.44 -11.70 8.78
CA ARG A 51 3.65 -12.51 9.98
C ARG A 51 4.62 -13.68 9.76
N ALA A 52 4.64 -14.24 8.55
CA ALA A 52 5.50 -15.37 8.21
C ALA A 52 6.81 -14.94 7.55
N ASN A 53 6.78 -13.95 6.65
CA ASN A 53 7.97 -13.44 5.99
C ASN A 53 7.89 -11.92 5.75
N PRO A 54 8.13 -11.10 6.80
CA PRO A 54 7.88 -9.67 6.74
C PRO A 54 8.75 -8.95 5.72
N LYS A 55 10.03 -9.31 5.57
CA LYS A 55 10.92 -8.66 4.61
C LYS A 55 10.45 -8.86 3.17
N LYS A 56 10.09 -10.09 2.78
CA LYS A 56 9.57 -10.37 1.43
C LYS A 56 8.22 -9.69 1.23
N ALA A 57 7.30 -9.84 2.19
CA ALA A 57 5.97 -9.24 2.12
C ALA A 57 6.03 -7.72 1.95
N PHE A 58 6.82 -7.03 2.78
CA PHE A 58 6.98 -5.57 2.68
C PHE A 58 7.61 -5.14 1.34
N LEU A 59 8.59 -5.90 0.83
CA LEU A 59 9.19 -5.62 -0.47
C LEU A 59 8.17 -5.76 -1.61
N PHE A 60 7.36 -6.84 -1.61
CA PHE A 60 6.32 -7.03 -2.61
C PHE A 60 5.26 -5.94 -2.55
N ILE A 61 4.82 -5.54 -1.35
CA ILE A 61 3.87 -4.43 -1.18
C ILE A 61 4.46 -3.14 -1.74
N LEU A 62 5.73 -2.84 -1.45
CA LEU A 62 6.40 -1.64 -1.94
C LEU A 62 6.43 -1.62 -3.48
N VAL A 63 6.86 -2.73 -4.11
CA VAL A 63 6.91 -2.85 -5.57
C VAL A 63 5.52 -2.70 -6.19
N PHE A 64 4.53 -3.39 -5.63
CA PHE A 64 3.16 -3.36 -6.15
C PHE A 64 2.53 -1.97 -6.02
N TYR A 65 2.78 -1.30 -4.90
CA TYR A 65 2.37 0.07 -4.66
C TYR A 65 3.00 1.03 -5.69
N THR A 66 4.32 1.02 -5.85
CA THR A 66 5.02 1.88 -6.82
C THR A 66 4.52 1.67 -8.25
N LEU A 67 4.30 0.42 -8.66
CA LEU A 67 3.73 0.12 -9.99
C LEU A 67 2.32 0.69 -10.16
N SER A 68 1.46 0.54 -9.13
CA SER A 68 0.09 1.05 -9.17
C SER A 68 0.06 2.57 -9.38
N ILE A 69 0.99 3.28 -8.75
CA ILE A 69 1.13 4.73 -8.85
C ILE A 69 1.65 5.12 -10.24
N ALA A 70 2.70 4.45 -10.72
CA ALA A 70 3.26 4.73 -12.03
C ALA A 70 2.23 4.54 -13.14
N ILE A 71 1.40 3.48 -13.05
CA ILE A 71 0.30 3.24 -13.97
C ILE A 71 -0.74 4.36 -13.87
N LYS A 72 -1.16 4.73 -12.66
CA LYS A 72 -2.13 5.80 -12.44
C LYS A 72 -1.63 7.14 -13.01
N ASP A 73 -0.38 7.48 -12.73
CA ASP A 73 0.23 8.73 -13.19
C ASP A 73 0.32 8.79 -14.72
N ALA A 74 0.69 7.68 -15.36
CA ALA A 74 0.73 7.57 -16.82
C ALA A 74 -0.64 7.67 -17.49
N LEU A 75 -1.71 7.17 -16.84
CA LEU A 75 -3.07 7.12 -17.41
C LEU A 75 -3.90 8.38 -17.11
N TYR A 76 -3.74 8.97 -15.93
CA TYR A 76 -4.63 10.02 -15.43
C TYR A 76 -3.94 11.38 -15.23
N GLY A 77 -2.62 11.44 -15.47
CA GLY A 77 -1.85 12.68 -15.52
C GLY A 77 -1.68 13.36 -14.17
N GLY A 78 -0.58 13.05 -13.49
CA GLY A 78 -0.03 13.86 -12.41
C GLY A 78 -0.81 13.81 -11.09
N GLU A 79 -0.14 13.44 -10.01
CA GLU A 79 -0.73 13.54 -8.68
C GLU A 79 -0.53 14.89 -7.99
N TYR A 80 -1.53 15.28 -7.19
CA TYR A 80 -1.46 16.43 -6.28
C TYR A 80 -0.39 16.24 -5.20
N ILE A 81 0.17 17.34 -4.69
CA ILE A 81 1.29 17.32 -3.73
C ILE A 81 0.99 16.52 -2.46
N LEU A 82 -0.28 16.49 -2.02
CA LEU A 82 -0.74 15.68 -0.88
C LEU A 82 -0.61 14.18 -1.13
N THR A 83 -0.83 13.74 -2.36
CA THR A 83 -0.72 12.34 -2.73
C THR A 83 0.75 11.90 -2.67
N ILE A 84 1.66 12.73 -3.19
CA ILE A 84 3.12 12.53 -3.07
C ILE A 84 3.56 12.40 -1.60
N LEU A 85 3.05 13.26 -0.71
CA LEU A 85 3.36 13.18 0.72
C LEU A 85 2.89 11.86 1.34
N PHE A 86 1.69 11.40 0.97
CA PHE A 86 1.18 10.11 1.41
C PHE A 86 2.05 8.94 0.91
N HIS A 87 2.54 9.04 -0.32
CA HIS A 87 3.42 8.05 -0.94
C HIS A 87 4.77 7.98 -0.23
N LEU A 88 5.38 9.14 0.04
CA LEU A 88 6.63 9.23 0.78
C LEU A 88 6.48 8.66 2.20
N TYR A 89 5.39 8.99 2.89
CA TYR A 89 5.08 8.41 4.20
C TYR A 89 4.97 6.89 4.13
N PHE A 90 4.25 6.35 3.14
CA PHE A 90 4.07 4.93 2.98
C PHE A 90 5.40 4.21 2.71
N VAL A 91 6.16 4.70 1.72
CA VAL A 91 7.49 4.16 1.37
C VAL A 91 8.42 4.18 2.58
N ALA A 92 8.51 5.30 3.28
CA ALA A 92 9.34 5.43 4.47
C ALA A 92 8.94 4.43 5.56
N SER A 93 7.64 4.29 5.83
CA SER A 93 7.13 3.36 6.84
C SER A 93 7.40 1.89 6.50
N MET A 94 7.31 1.53 5.21
CA MET A 94 7.64 0.19 4.71
C MET A 94 9.14 -0.10 4.83
N VAL A 95 10.01 0.87 4.50
CA VAL A 95 11.47 0.73 4.68
C VAL A 95 11.84 0.58 6.16
N ILE A 96 11.22 1.35 7.05
CA ILE A 96 11.40 1.22 8.50
C ILE A 96 10.92 -0.16 8.98
N GLY A 97 9.76 -0.62 8.52
CA GLY A 97 9.23 -1.96 8.78
C GLY A 97 10.21 -3.05 8.38
N MET A 98 10.76 -2.98 7.17
CA MET A 98 11.79 -3.92 6.69
C MET A 98 13.05 -3.90 7.55
N ARG A 99 13.55 -2.73 7.96
CA ARG A 99 14.73 -2.65 8.84
C ARG A 99 14.48 -3.27 10.21
N GLY A 100 13.29 -3.05 10.78
CA GLY A 100 12.88 -3.65 12.05
C GLY A 100 12.96 -5.17 12.09
N THR A 101 12.59 -5.81 10.97
CA THR A 101 12.55 -7.28 10.88
C THR A 101 13.93 -7.94 10.99
N ARG A 102 15.01 -7.21 10.69
CA ARG A 102 16.39 -7.72 10.79
C ARG A 102 16.93 -7.65 12.22
N GLU A 103 16.39 -6.76 13.04
CA GLU A 103 16.82 -6.57 14.43
C GLU A 103 16.03 -7.43 15.41
N GLU A 104 14.72 -7.62 15.17
CA GLU A 104 13.83 -8.39 16.07
C GLU A 104 13.95 -9.92 15.91
N TYR A 105 14.56 -10.41 14.82
CA TYR A 105 14.78 -11.85 14.54
C TYR A 105 16.25 -12.28 14.61
N LYS A 106 17.11 -11.46 15.23
CA LYS A 106 18.47 -11.85 15.65
C LYS A 106 18.46 -12.27 17.11
#